data_AF-A0A937NKS7-F1
#
_entry.id   AF-A0A937NKS7-F1
#
_cell.length_a   1.000
_cell.length_b   1.000
_cell.length_c   1.000
_cell.angle_alpha   90.00
_cell.angle_beta   90.00
_cell.angle_gamma   90.00
#
_symmetry.space_group_name_H-M   'P 1'
#
loop_
_entity.id
_entity.type
_entity.pdbx_description
1 polymer ?
#
loop_
_entity_poly.entity_id
_entity_poly.type
_entity_poly.pdbx_seq_one_letter_code
_entity_poly.pdbx_strand_id
1 'polypeptide(L)' 'MLEWRVILLAALAVLLLLGGLSALILPDPYEGPMLYHFDEQHSIRAFDGLGVLLLLVGCFVAWGAGAIWQRRMYAS' A
#
# COMPACT_ATOMS: atom_id res chain seq x y z
N MET A 1 28.25 4.36 -7.63
CA MET A 1 28.19 3.17 -6.75
C MET A 1 26.75 2.70 -6.71
N LEU A 2 26.50 1.38 -6.58
CA LEU A 2 25.12 0.89 -6.50
C LEU A 2 24.56 1.24 -5.11
N GLU A 3 23.58 2.14 -5.08
CA GLU A 3 22.97 2.62 -3.83
C GLU A 3 21.96 1.59 -3.32
N TRP A 4 22.45 0.44 -2.86
CA TRP A 4 21.64 -0.71 -2.42
C TRP A 4 20.52 -0.33 -1.45
N ARG A 5 20.74 0.64 -0.57
CA ARG A 5 19.72 1.13 0.37
C ARG A 5 18.52 1.75 -0.36
N VAL A 6 18.76 2.56 -1.40
CA VAL A 6 17.68 3.18 -2.20
C VAL A 6 16.92 2.10 -2.96
N ILE A 7 17.63 1.13 -3.53
CA ILE A 7 17.03 0.02 -4.28
C ILE A 7 16.14 -0.83 -3.38
N LEU A 8 16.60 -1.19 -2.18
CA LEU A 8 15.80 -1.95 -1.21
C LEU A 8 14.57 -1.18 -0.73
N LEU A 9 14.70 0.13 -0.47
CA LEU A 9 13.56 0.97 -0.09
C LEU A 9 12.54 1.10 -1.23
N ALA A 10 13.00 1.26 -2.47
CA ALA A 10 12.12 1.31 -3.64
C ALA A 10 11.39 -0.03 -3.86
N ALA A 11 12.11 -1.16 -3.74
CA ALA A 11 11.50 -2.49 -3.82
C ALA A 11 10.45 -2.72 -2.72
N LEU A 12 10.77 -2.32 -1.48
CA LEU A 12 9.83 -2.39 -0.36
C LEU A 12 8.59 -1.55 -0.61
N ALA A 13 8.75 -0.31 -1.11
CA ALA A 13 7.62 0.55 -1.44
C ALA A 13 6.69 -0.10 -2.48
N VAL A 14 7.26 -0.69 -3.54
CA VAL A 14 6.47 -1.42 -4.54
C VAL A 14 5.68 -2.58 -3.93
N LEU A 15 6.31 -3.39 -3.07
CA LEU A 15 5.63 -4.51 -2.41
C LEU A 15 4.48 -4.04 -1.51
N LEU A 16 4.68 -2.95 -0.75
CA LEU A 16 3.64 -2.36 0.09
C LEU A 16 2.47 -1.85 -0.74
N LEU A 17 2.75 -1.16 -1.86
CA LEU A 17 1.72 -0.65 -2.74
C LEU A 17 0.92 -1.79 -3.39
N LEU A 18 1.59 -2.82 -3.90
CA LEU A 18 0.94 -4.00 -4.46
C LEU A 18 0.10 -4.73 -3.41
N GLY A 19 0.61 -4.90 -2.20
CA GLY A 19 -0.13 -5.49 -1.09
C GLY A 19 -1.37 -4.67 -0.72
N GLY A 20 -1.26 -3.35 -0.66
CA GLY A 20 -2.38 -2.45 -0.37
C GLY A 20 -3.47 -2.48 -1.44
N LEU A 21 -3.08 -2.44 -2.72
CA LEU A 21 -4.01 -2.59 -3.84
C LEU A 21 -4.68 -3.97 -3.84
N SER A 22 -3.92 -5.02 -3.53
CA SER A 22 -4.44 -6.38 -3.45
C SER A 22 -5.47 -6.53 -2.33
N ALA A 23 -5.25 -5.87 -1.19
CA ALA A 23 -6.22 -5.85 -0.10
C ALA A 23 -7.51 -5.11 -0.48
N LEU A 24 -7.41 -3.98 -1.18
CA LEU A 24 -8.57 -3.18 -1.61
C LEU A 24 -9.39 -3.84 -2.72
N ILE A 25 -8.75 -4.60 -3.61
CA ILE A 25 -9.46 -5.27 -4.71
C ILE A 25 -10.08 -6.61 -4.28
N LEU A 26 -9.74 -7.11 -3.08
CA LEU A 26 -10.18 -8.44 -2.65
C LEU A 26 -11.70 -8.45 -2.45
N PRO A 27 -12.43 -9.30 -3.20
CA PRO A 27 -13.88 -9.37 -3.07
C PRO A 27 -14.26 -9.88 -1.69
N ASP A 28 -15.48 -9.56 -1.26
CA ASP A 28 -16.03 -10.14 -0.04
C ASP A 28 -16.04 -11.67 -0.10
N PRO A 29 -15.75 -12.34 1.02
CA PRO A 29 -16.03 -13.77 1.15
C PRO A 29 -17.51 -13.97 0.83
N TYR A 30 -17.79 -14.66 -0.26
CA TYR A 30 -19.16 -14.84 -0.75
C TYR A 30 -19.88 -15.85 0.16
N GLU A 31 -20.46 -15.37 1.26
CA GLU A 31 -21.20 -16.20 2.22
C GLU A 31 -22.66 -16.41 1.79
N GLY A 32 -22.89 -17.23 0.75
CA GLY A 32 -24.21 -17.85 0.51
C GLY A 32 -25.42 -16.92 0.27
N PRO A 33 -26.62 -17.49 0.07
CA PRO A 33 -27.71 -16.79 -0.63
C PRO A 33 -28.39 -15.69 0.21
N MET A 34 -28.29 -14.46 -0.29
CA MET A 34 -29.13 -13.27 -0.08
C MET A 34 -30.06 -13.29 1.15
N LEU A 35 -29.53 -12.90 2.32
CA LEU A 35 -30.35 -12.23 3.32
C LEU A 35 -30.17 -10.72 3.14
N TYR A 36 -31.09 -10.19 2.35
CA TYR A 36 -31.34 -8.77 2.13
C TYR A 36 -31.62 -8.08 3.49
N HIS A 37 -30.56 -7.65 4.16
CA HIS A 37 -30.63 -6.55 5.11
C HIS A 37 -29.79 -5.41 4.56
N PHE A 38 -30.49 -4.57 3.80
CA PHE A 38 -30.07 -3.22 3.46
C PHE A 38 -29.86 -2.44 4.76
N ASP A 39 -28.66 -2.50 5.34
CA ASP A 39 -28.14 -1.41 6.19
C ASP A 39 -26.61 -1.46 6.32
N GLU A 40 -25.86 -1.45 5.21
CA GLU A 40 -24.38 -1.50 5.24
C GLU A 40 -23.71 -0.68 4.13
N GLN A 41 -24.33 0.41 3.68
CA GLN A 41 -23.73 1.31 2.69
C GLN A 41 -22.46 2.05 3.21
N HIS A 42 -21.97 1.71 4.41
CA HIS A 42 -20.83 2.33 5.11
C HIS A 42 -19.94 1.33 5.88
N SER A 43 -19.97 0.03 5.57
CA SER A 43 -19.06 -0.90 6.25
C SER A 43 -17.64 -0.72 5.71
N ILE A 44 -16.83 0.11 6.38
CA ILE A 44 -15.38 0.18 6.16
C ILE A 44 -14.83 -1.20 6.52
N ARG A 45 -14.46 -1.98 5.50
CA ARG A 45 -13.98 -3.34 5.73
C ARG A 45 -12.59 -3.28 6.35
N ALA A 46 -12.25 -4.25 7.19
CA ALA A 46 -10.90 -4.34 7.77
C ALA A 46 -9.80 -4.36 6.68
N PHE A 47 -10.09 -5.01 5.55
CA PHE A 47 -9.20 -5.03 4.38
C PHE A 47 -9.07 -3.67 3.69
N ASP A 48 -10.11 -2.84 3.70
CA ASP A 48 -10.03 -1.48 3.16
C ASP A 48 -9.10 -0.61 4.02
N GLY A 49 -9.26 -0.69 5.34
CA GLY A 49 -8.38 0.00 6.29
C GLY A 49 -6.92 -0.45 6.16
N LEU A 50 -6.69 -1.77 6.09
CA LEU A 50 -5.37 -2.36 5.89
C LEU A 50 -4.77 -1.94 4.53
N GLY A 51 -5.58 -1.94 3.48
CA GLY A 51 -5.18 -1.54 2.15
C GLY A 51 -4.76 -0.08 2.08
N VAL A 52 -5.57 0.82 2.62
CA VAL A 52 -5.23 2.26 2.73
C VAL A 52 -3.95 2.47 3.55
N LEU A 53 -3.80 1.77 4.69
CA LEU A 53 -2.61 1.86 5.52
C LEU A 53 -1.35 1.44 4.74
N LEU A 54 -1.40 0.29 4.06
CA LEU A 54 -0.30 -0.21 3.22
C LEU A 54 0.07 0.79 2.11
N LEU A 55 -0.93 1.39 1.46
CA LEU A 55 -0.71 2.40 0.44
C LEU A 55 -0.02 3.65 0.99
N LEU A 56 -0.50 4.17 2.12
CA LEU A 56 0.10 5.34 2.76
C LEU A 56 1.56 5.08 3.13
N VAL A 57 1.84 3.95 3.80
CA VAL A 57 3.22 3.57 4.17
C VAL A 57 4.09 3.37 2.93
N GLY A 58 3.59 2.69 1.89
CA GLY A 58 4.31 2.50 0.62
C GLY A 58 4.68 3.84 -0.03
N CYS A 59 3.75 4.80 -0.08
CA CYS A 59 4.01 6.15 -0.58
C CYS A 59 5.07 6.89 0.24
N PHE A 60 5.01 6.83 1.58
CA PHE A 60 6.03 7.44 2.43
C PHE A 60 7.42 6.83 2.22
N VAL A 61 7.50 5.50 2.08
CA VAL A 61 8.76 4.79 1.82
C VAL A 61 9.31 5.15 0.43
N ALA A 62 8.46 5.21 -0.60
CA ALA A 62 8.85 5.66 -1.94
C ALA A 62 9.41 7.08 -1.93
N TRP A 63 8.72 8.00 -1.25
CA TRP A 63 9.16 9.39 -1.15
C TRP A 63 10.47 9.50 -0.37
N GLY A 64 10.61 8.77 0.73
CA GLY A 64 11.85 8.68 1.51
C GLY A 64 13.02 8.14 0.68
N ALA A 65 12.81 7.11 -0.13
CA ALA A 65 13.82 6.59 -1.05
C ALA A 65 14.29 7.66 -2.06
N GLY A 66 13.33 8.39 -2.65
CA GLY A 66 13.61 9.51 -3.55
C GLY A 66 14.38 10.65 -2.88
N ALA A 67 13.97 11.05 -1.68
CA ALA A 67 14.64 12.10 -0.90
C ALA A 67 16.09 11.70 -0.52
N ILE A 68 16.30 10.45 -0.13
CA ILE A 68 17.64 9.92 0.18
C ILE A 68 18.52 9.92 -1.07
N TRP A 69 18.00 9.44 -2.19
CA TRP A 69 18.73 9.40 -3.45
C TRP A 69 19.10 10.81 -3.93
N GLN A 70 18.13 11.73 -3.90
CA GLN A 70 18.32 13.13 -4.28
C GLN A 70 19.41 13.78 -3.44
N ARG A 71 19.37 13.61 -2.11
CA ARG A 71 20.42 14.13 -1.22
C ARG A 71 21.79 13.56 -1.54
N ARG A 72 21.90 12.27 -1.87
CA ARG A 72 23.21 11.66 -2.22
C ARG A 72 23.74 12.18 -3.55
N MET A 73 22.88 12.40 -4.54
CA MET A 73 23.29 12.91 -5.85
C MET A 73 23.70 14.37 -5.82
N TYR A 74 23.00 15.23 -5.06
CA TYR A 74 23.31 16.67 -4.98
C TYR A 74 24.26 17.05 -3.84
N ALA A 75 24.63 16.12 -2.95
CA ALA A 75 25.70 16.31 -1.98
C ALA A 75 27.08 15.87 -2.51
N SER A 76 27.14 15.45 -3.78
CA SER A 76 28.38 15.19 -4.53
C SER A 76 28.70 16.41 -5.39
#